data_AF-A0A8X7V001-F1
#
_entry.id   AF-A0A8X7V001-F1
#
_cell.length_a   1.000
_cell.length_b   1.000
_cell.length_c   1.000
_cell.angle_alpha   90.00
_cell.angle_beta   90.00
_cell.angle_gamma   90.00
#
_symmetry.space_group_name_H-M   'P 1'
#
loop_
_entity.id
_entity.type
_entity.pdbx_description
1 polymer ?
#
loop_
_entity_poly.entity_id
_entity_poly.type
_entity_poly.pdbx_seq_one_letter_code
_entity_poly.pdbx_strand_id
1 'polypeptide(L)'
;MWLILHPRSLSVSFKNCDIISSRTCQDIKGQFCDFIELQYQKKVLLTGPMLPELDKTIALENQWNHWLRGFEPGSVVFCALGSQINIETDQFQELCLGIELTGLPFLVAVKPPKEANRMVL
;
A
#
# COMPACT_ATOMS: atom_id res chain seq x y z
N MET A 1 -11.14 10.75 6.78
CA MET A 1 -12.20 10.18 7.63
C MET A 1 -12.28 8.69 7.32
N TRP A 2 -11.37 7.90 7.91
CA TRP A 2 -11.39 6.45 7.75
C TRP A 2 -12.35 5.87 8.77
N LEU A 3 -13.23 5.00 8.29
CA LEU A 3 -14.10 4.17 9.10
C LEU A 3 -13.23 3.32 10.04
N ILE A 4 -13.00 3.82 11.26
CA ILE A 4 -12.69 2.97 12.40
C ILE A 4 -13.99 2.21 12.71
N LEU A 5 -14.29 1.19 11.90
CA LEU A 5 -15.36 0.27 12.20
C LEU A 5 -14.85 -0.63 13.31
N HIS A 6 -15.38 -0.44 14.52
CA HIS A 6 -15.31 -1.46 15.56
C HIS A 6 -15.65 -2.83 14.94
N PRO A 7 -14.95 -3.92 15.30
CA PRO A 7 -15.16 -5.24 14.68
C PRO A 7 -16.62 -5.71 14.73
N ARG A 8 -17.37 -5.30 15.77
CA ARG A 8 -18.81 -5.54 15.89
C ARG A 8 -19.63 -4.85 14.78
N SER A 9 -19.28 -3.61 14.43
CA SER A 9 -19.98 -2.84 13.40
C SER A 9 -19.79 -3.47 12.02
N LEU A 10 -18.57 -3.88 11.69
CA LEU A 10 -18.27 -4.52 10.40
C LEU A 10 -19.02 -5.86 10.22
N SER A 11 -19.09 -6.68 11.27
CA SER A 11 -19.82 -7.95 11.23
C SER A 11 -21.32 -7.74 11.00
N VAL A 12 -21.93 -6.74 11.65
CA VAL A 12 -23.33 -6.36 11.42
C VAL A 12 -23.54 -5.89 9.98
N SER A 13 -22.64 -5.05 9.45
CA SER A 13 -22.70 -4.60 8.05
C SER A 13 -22.62 -5.75 7.07
N PHE A 14 -21.71 -6.71 7.26
CA PHE A 14 -21.61 -7.89 6.38
C PHE A 14 -22.85 -8.79 6.44
N LYS A 15 -23.47 -8.97 7.62
CA LYS A 15 -24.73 -9.73 7.72
C LYS A 15 -25.90 -9.05 7.03
N ASN A 16 -25.95 -7.72 7.06
CA ASN A 16 -27.08 -6.93 6.57
C ASN A 16 -26.93 -6.41 5.14
N CYS A 17 -25.79 -6.59 4.49
CA CYS A 17 -25.60 -6.25 3.07
C CYS A 17 -26.17 -7.34 2.14
N ASP A 18 -26.42 -6.99 0.87
CA ASP A 18 -26.83 -7.97 -0.15
C ASP A 18 -25.62 -8.75 -0.69
N ILE A 19 -24.51 -8.05 -0.92
CA ILE A 19 -23.27 -8.56 -1.52
C ILE A 19 -22.08 -7.90 -0.82
N ILE A 20 -21.01 -8.68 -0.61
CA ILE A 20 -19.73 -8.16 -0.14
C ILE A 20 -18.82 -8.00 -1.36
N SER A 21 -18.27 -6.81 -1.60
CA SER A 21 -17.29 -6.59 -2.67
C SER A 21 -15.88 -6.57 -2.08
N SER A 22 -14.97 -7.34 -2.67
CA SER A 22 -13.57 -7.39 -2.27
C SER A 22 -12.67 -7.07 -3.46
N ARG A 23 -11.78 -6.08 -3.30
CA ARG A 23 -10.76 -5.73 -4.30
C ARG A 23 -9.62 -6.74 -4.27
N THR A 24 -9.88 -7.92 -4.82
CA THR A 24 -8.93 -9.02 -4.92
C THR A 24 -9.37 -9.98 -6.04
N CYS A 25 -8.56 -10.99 -6.34
CA CYS A 25 -8.90 -12.07 -7.25
C CYS A 25 -8.66 -13.43 -6.57
N GLN A 26 -9.12 -14.49 -7.24
CA GLN A 26 -9.05 -15.85 -6.72
C GLN A 26 -7.63 -16.26 -6.35
N ASP A 27 -6.66 -15.92 -7.22
CA ASP A 27 -5.26 -16.32 -7.03
C ASP A 27 -4.60 -15.65 -5.82
N ILE A 28 -5.07 -14.46 -5.41
CA ILE A 28 -4.46 -13.70 -4.31
C ILE A 28 -5.11 -14.04 -2.96
N LYS A 29 -6.45 -14.10 -2.89
CA LYS A 29 -7.18 -14.28 -1.61
C LYS A 29 -8.43 -15.17 -1.71
N GLY A 30 -8.53 -16.05 -2.70
CA GLY A 30 -9.72 -16.89 -2.93
C GLY A 30 -10.21 -17.62 -1.67
N GLN A 31 -9.35 -18.38 -1.01
CA GLN A 31 -9.70 -19.14 0.20
C GLN A 31 -10.24 -18.27 1.35
N PHE A 32 -9.71 -17.05 1.48
CA PHE A 32 -10.21 -16.11 2.48
C PHE A 32 -11.60 -15.57 2.10
N CYS A 33 -11.83 -15.31 0.81
CA CYS A 33 -13.14 -14.92 0.31
C CYS A 33 -14.17 -16.04 0.50
N ASP A 34 -13.82 -17.30 0.19
CA ASP A 34 -14.67 -18.47 0.42
C ASP A 34 -15.05 -18.58 1.91
N PHE A 35 -14.09 -18.38 2.80
CA PHE A 35 -14.34 -18.33 4.24
C PHE A 35 -15.34 -17.23 4.60
N ILE A 36 -15.18 -16.01 4.07
CA ILE A 36 -16.12 -14.90 4.33
C ILE A 36 -17.52 -15.22 3.78
N GLU A 37 -17.64 -15.81 2.59
CA GLU A 37 -18.93 -16.25 2.04
C GLU A 37 -19.61 -17.25 2.97
N LEU A 38 -18.87 -18.25 3.46
CA LEU A 38 -19.37 -19.24 4.41
C LEU A 38 -19.79 -18.63 5.74
N GLN A 39 -19.01 -17.70 6.30
CA GLN A 39 -19.29 -17.09 7.60
C GLN A 39 -20.52 -16.18 7.57
N TYR A 40 -20.72 -15.43 6.49
CA TYR A 40 -21.76 -14.41 6.41
C TYR A 40 -22.97 -14.84 5.58
N GLN A 41 -22.89 -15.98 4.87
CA GLN A 41 -23.91 -16.45 3.93
C GLN A 41 -24.25 -15.36 2.90
N LYS A 42 -23.21 -14.65 2.43
CA LYS A 42 -23.28 -13.58 1.43
C LYS A 42 -22.34 -13.90 0.29
N LYS A 43 -22.78 -13.59 -0.94
CA LYS A 43 -21.90 -13.64 -2.10
C LYS A 43 -20.80 -12.60 -1.95
N VAL A 44 -19.56 -13.01 -2.17
CA VAL A 44 -18.38 -12.15 -2.25
C VAL A 44 -18.03 -11.94 -3.71
N LEU A 45 -18.21 -10.71 -4.20
CA LEU A 45 -17.80 -10.31 -5.54
C LEU A 45 -16.31 -9.95 -5.54
N LEU A 46 -15.53 -10.72 -6.29
CA LEU A 46 -14.13 -10.43 -6.55
C LEU A 46 -14.04 -9.39 -7.67
N THR A 47 -13.54 -8.20 -7.34
CA THR A 47 -13.41 -7.09 -8.30
C THR A 47 -12.01 -7.00 -8.94
N GLY A 48 -11.16 -8.01 -8.70
CA GLY A 48 -9.81 -8.11 -9.23
C GLY A 48 -8.82 -7.15 -8.57
N PRO A 49 -7.51 -7.27 -8.91
CA PRO A 49 -6.58 -6.18 -8.67
C PRO A 49 -6.97 -5.02 -9.59
N MET A 50 -7.79 -4.10 -9.09
CA MET A 50 -8.12 -2.87 -9.81
C MET A 50 -6.92 -1.93 -9.78
N LEU A 51 -5.91 -2.24 -10.60
CA LEU A 51 -4.83 -1.33 -10.91
C LEU A 51 -5.40 -0.24 -11.83
N PRO A 52 -5.12 1.04 -11.56
CA PRO A 52 -5.48 2.09 -12.50
C PRO A 52 -4.79 1.81 -13.84
N GLU A 53 -5.50 2.03 -14.95
CA GLU A 53 -4.84 2.02 -16.24
C GLU A 53 -3.75 3.09 -16.24
N LEU A 54 -2.53 2.68 -16.60
CA LEU A 54 -1.44 3.60 -16.73
C LEU A 54 -1.73 4.52 -17.92
N ASP A 55 -2.05 5.77 -17.65
CA ASP A 55 -2.14 6.78 -18.69
C ASP A 55 -0.74 7.05 -19.25
N LYS A 56 -0.46 6.44 -20.40
CA LYS A 56 0.83 6.55 -21.09
C LYS A 56 1.09 7.96 -21.63
N THR A 57 0.08 8.85 -21.63
CA THR A 57 0.26 10.25 -22.01
C THR A 57 0.86 11.08 -20.88
N ILE A 58 0.73 10.64 -19.63
CA ILE A 58 1.32 11.29 -18.47
C ILE A 58 2.78 10.82 -18.35
N ALA A 59 3.70 11.68 -18.79
CA ALA A 59 5.12 11.43 -18.62
C ALA A 59 5.53 11.52 -17.14
N LEU A 60 6.42 10.62 -16.72
CA LEU A 60 7.10 10.75 -15.43
C LEU A 60 7.93 12.04 -15.42
N GLU A 61 7.93 12.76 -14.29
CA GLU A 61 8.72 13.98 -14.14
C GLU A 61 10.18 13.74 -14.54
N ASN A 62 10.76 14.73 -15.23
CA ASN A 62 12.09 14.61 -15.83
C ASN A 62 13.17 14.21 -14.83
N GLN A 63 13.09 14.67 -13.58
CA GLN A 63 14.06 14.33 -12.54
C GLN A 63 14.07 12.83 -12.22
N TRP A 64 12.90 12.21 -12.08
CA TRP A 64 12.77 10.79 -11.74
C TRP A 64 13.08 9.92 -12.94
N ASN A 65 12.64 10.33 -14.13
CA ASN A 65 12.98 9.65 -15.37
C ASN A 65 14.50 9.66 -15.61
N HIS A 66 15.17 10.79 -15.38
CA HIS A 66 16.62 10.90 -15.52
C HIS A 66 17.36 10.04 -14.47
N TRP A 67 16.97 10.12 -13.20
CA TRP A 67 17.59 9.36 -12.12
C TRP A 67 17.42 7.84 -12.29
N LEU A 68 16.21 7.37 -12.62
CA LEU A 68 15.93 5.93 -12.82
C LEU A 68 16.66 5.35 -14.03
N ARG A 69 16.89 6.13 -15.09
CA ARG A 69 17.67 5.71 -16.27
C ARG A 69 19.14 5.42 -15.96
N GLY A 70 19.66 5.86 -14.81
CA GLY A 70 21.02 5.58 -14.38
C GLY A 70 21.25 4.17 -13.86
N PHE A 71 20.21 3.34 -13.74
CA PHE A 71 20.28 2.02 -13.13
C PHE A 71 19.72 0.92 -14.05
N GLU A 72 20.15 -0.33 -13.79
CA GLU A 72 19.68 -1.49 -14.55
C GLU A 72 18.19 -1.79 -14.28
N PRO A 73 17.45 -2.30 -15.27
CA PRO A 73 16.05 -2.69 -15.07
C PRO A 73 15.88 -3.68 -13.91
N GLY A 74 15.01 -3.35 -12.97
CA GLY A 74 14.73 -4.19 -11.81
C GLY A 74 15.78 -4.12 -10.69
N SER A 75 16.75 -3.20 -10.75
CA SER A 75 17.80 -3.08 -9.73
C SER A 75 17.50 -2.04 -8.63
N VAL A 76 16.50 -1.18 -8.82
CA VAL A 76 16.15 -0.12 -7.86
C VAL A 76 15.12 -0.62 -6.85
N VAL A 77 15.43 -0.46 -5.57
CA VAL A 77 14.49 -0.75 -4.48
C VAL A 77 13.54 0.44 -4.30
N PHE A 78 12.25 0.23 -4.52
CA PHE A 78 11.22 1.22 -4.21
C PHE A 78 10.51 0.86 -2.89
N CYS A 79 10.56 1.77 -1.91
CA CYS A 79 9.92 1.60 -0.62
C CYS A 79 8.86 2.70 -0.40
N ALA A 80 7.62 2.29 -0.17
CA ALA A 80 6.53 3.21 0.16
C ALA A 80 5.62 2.58 1.24
N LEU A 81 5.41 3.29 2.35
CA LEU A 81 4.59 2.81 3.47
C LEU A 81 3.10 3.20 3.34
N GLY A 82 2.72 3.73 2.18
CA GLY A 82 1.36 4.21 1.93
C GLY A 82 1.01 5.49 2.69
N SER A 83 -0.15 6.05 2.37
CA SER A 83 -0.54 7.37 2.83
C SER A 83 -1.11 7.42 4.26
N GLN A 84 -1.18 6.30 4.99
CA GLN A 84 -1.79 6.24 6.33
C GLN A 84 -0.76 6.01 7.44
N ILE A 85 0.46 5.60 7.09
CA ILE A 85 1.50 5.29 8.07
C ILE A 85 2.33 6.55 8.33
N ASN A 86 2.46 6.90 9.61
CA ASN A 86 3.43 7.87 10.09
C ASN A 86 4.48 7.09 10.89
N ILE A 87 5.70 7.04 10.38
CA ILE A 87 6.83 6.34 11.00
C ILE A 87 7.49 7.27 12.03
N GLU A 88 7.99 6.70 13.12
CA GLU A 88 8.82 7.43 14.09
C GLU A 88 10.24 7.66 13.52
N THR A 89 10.98 8.62 14.06
CA THR A 89 12.28 9.04 13.51
C THR A 89 13.31 7.92 13.57
N ASP A 90 13.37 7.20 14.68
CA ASP A 90 14.27 6.06 14.90
C ASP A 90 13.96 4.92 13.92
N GLN A 91 12.67 4.58 13.74
CA GLN A 91 12.25 3.55 12.79
C GLN A 91 12.58 3.93 11.34
N PHE A 92 12.48 5.21 10.99
CA PHE A 92 12.88 5.69 9.67
C PHE A 92 14.40 5.59 9.46
N GLN A 93 15.20 5.92 10.49
CA GLN A 93 16.65 5.77 10.44
C GLN A 93 17.06 4.31 10.26
N GLU A 94 16.48 3.40 11.04
CA GLU A 94 16.74 1.96 10.90
C GLU A 94 16.32 1.42 9.53
N LEU A 95 15.21 1.90 8.97
CA LEU A 95 14.80 1.56 7.60
C LEU A 95 15.84 2.00 6.57
N CYS A 96 16.32 3.24 6.66
CA CYS A 96 17.33 3.77 5.75
C CYS A 96 18.67 3.03 5.88
N LEU A 97 19.13 2.78 7.11
CA LEU A 97 20.36 2.01 7.37
C LEU A 97 20.23 0.59 6.81
N GLY A 98 19.10 -0.08 7.04
CA GLY A 98 18.84 -1.42 6.52
C GLY A 98 18.88 -1.50 4.99
N ILE A 99 18.34 -0.48 4.32
CA ILE A 99 18.38 -0.41 2.85
C ILE A 99 19.80 -0.06 2.36
N GLU A 100 20.49 0.88 3.01
CA GLU A 100 21.87 1.23 2.66
C GLU A 100 22.81 0.03 2.71
N LEU A 101 22.66 -0.84 3.72
CA LEU A 101 23.42 -2.08 3.86
C LEU A 101 23.23 -3.06 2.70
N THR A 102 22.17 -2.94 1.89
CA THR A 102 21.99 -3.78 0.70
C THR A 102 22.96 -3.41 -0.44
N GLY A 103 23.54 -2.21 -0.41
CA GLY A 103 24.36 -1.67 -1.50
C GLY A 103 23.60 -1.42 -2.80
N LEU A 104 22.27 -1.52 -2.80
CA LEU A 104 21.42 -1.29 -3.97
C LEU A 104 20.95 0.17 -4.03
N PRO A 105 20.72 0.71 -5.25
CA PRO A 105 20.06 2.00 -5.40
C PRO A 105 18.62 1.91 -4.86
N PHE A 106 18.20 2.93 -4.12
CA PHE A 106 16.88 2.93 -3.49
C PHE A 106 16.17 4.27 -3.59
N LEU A 107 14.84 4.20 -3.60
CA LEU A 107 13.93 5.34 -3.55
C LEU A 107 12.88 5.09 -2.47
N VAL A 108 12.83 5.96 -1.46
CA VAL A 108 11.94 5.83 -0.29
C VAL A 108 10.94 6.98 -0.29
N ALA A 109 9.65 6.65 -0.38
CA ALA A 109 8.54 7.59 -0.26
C ALA A 109 7.93 7.49 1.15
N VAL A 110 8.23 8.49 1.98
CA VAL A 110 7.75 8.58 3.37
C VAL A 110 7.09 9.92 3.63
N LYS A 111 6.13 9.92 4.55
CA LYS A 111 5.70 11.16 5.19
C LYS A 111 6.77 11.65 6.16
N PRO A 112 6.85 12.96 6.42
CA PRO A 112 7.73 13.47 7.47
C PRO A 112 7.48 12.72 8.79
N PRO A 113 8.53 12.16 9.43
CA PRO A 113 8.38 11.49 10.72
C PRO A 113 7.85 12.49 11.76
N LYS A 114 7.15 11.98 12.79
CA LYS A 114 6.35 12.82 13.71
C LYS A 114 7.15 13.94 14.40
N GLU A 115 8.46 13.77 14.56
CA GLU A 115 9.34 14.73 15.22
C GLU A 115 10.08 15.67 14.23
N ALA A 116 9.95 15.45 12.92
CA ALA A 116 10.55 16.30 11.89
C ALA A 116 9.91 17.71 11.81
N ASN A 117 8.77 17.94 12.47
CA ASN A 117 8.20 19.28 12.66
C ASN A 117 8.98 20.14 13.69
N ARG A 118 10.09 19.65 14.25
CA ARG A 118 10.89 20.37 15.25
C ARG A 118 12.36 20.59 14.88
N MET A 119 12.82 20.19 13.70
CA MET A 119 14.19 20.47 13.27
C MET A 119 14.19 21.48 12.12
N VAL A 120 14.25 22.75 12.50
CA VAL A 120 14.86 23.78 11.67
C VAL A 120 16.37 23.62 11.82
N LEU A 121 17.05 23.28 10.73
CA LEU A 121 18.41 23.70 10.40
C LEU A 121 18.44 24.03 8.91
#